data_AF-A0A954PF75-F1
#
_entry.id   AF-A0A954PF75-F1
#
_cell.length_a   1.000
_cell.length_b   1.000
_cell.length_c   1.000
_cell.angle_alpha   90.00
_cell.angle_beta   90.00
_cell.angle_gamma   90.00
#
_symmetry.space_group_name_H-M   'P 1'
#
loop_
_entity.id
_entity.type
_entity.pdbx_description
1 polymer ?
#
loop_
_entity_poly.entity_id
_entity_poly.type
_entity_poly.pdbx_seq_one_letter_code
_entity_poly.pdbx_strand_id
1 'polypeptide(L)'
;MLGVAIKDGLVDLDAPASQYHTKFGIPPGDNAKSGWLPQVTLFHLATQTAGFDKPGGYEPLLFQPGTRWHYSDGGPNWLAECLTLVYRRDLEELMFERVFTPLGISRQDLRWRNNQYRAHTLDQIPRREFGAGIHANVEAMSRLGYLYLQKGRWQNEHIITPEFVAMASHPLKRLAGIEEWTPEAHGNASDHYSLLWWNNGDGSLAGVPRDAFWAWGLYDSLIVVIPSLDMVVVRGGDKGVSWPRVDGQDHYRVLAPFLQPIVASVDQPHAVHPPVVSAISPPYLPSTVITSVQWAPVDTIVRKAKGSDNWPTTWCDTDELLTAYGDGWGFEPLVEKKLSLGLAKISGGPRDFTGVNLRSKSIEQVGQGDQGKKASGILMVDGVLYLWLRNAENAQLHWSTDHGQTWTAADWKFKSSFGCPTFLNFGKNYAGARDNYVYVFSQDSDSAYQAADRMVLARVPKDQITARNAYSFYQGLQADGSPKFVADIAARGAVFAHAGKCYRSGITYDSGLKRYLWCQVLPESAHPQGPRFQGGFGIYDAPEPWGPWTTVFYTSNWDVGPGETSSLPTKWMSEDGKTVHLLFSGEDAFSVRQATLTVQQSANSLKD
;
A
#
# COMPACT_ATOMS: atom_id res chain seq x y z
N MET A 1 -14.50 2.13 20.03
CA MET A 1 -15.94 2.21 19.70
C MET A 1 -16.22 2.88 18.35
N LEU A 2 -15.74 4.10 18.09
CA LEU A 2 -16.00 4.79 16.81
C LEU A 2 -15.62 3.93 15.59
N GLY A 3 -14.42 3.34 15.56
CA GLY A 3 -14.01 2.44 14.47
C GLY A 3 -14.89 1.19 14.31
N VAL A 4 -15.51 0.71 15.39
CA VAL A 4 -16.48 -0.41 15.34
C VAL A 4 -17.79 0.06 14.70
N ALA A 5 -18.26 1.26 15.05
CA ALA A 5 -19.46 1.86 14.46
C ALA A 5 -19.31 2.16 12.97
N ILE A 6 -18.13 2.62 12.54
CA ILE A 6 -17.80 2.83 11.13
C ILE A 6 -17.79 1.47 10.40
N LYS A 7 -17.14 0.45 10.98
CA LYS A 7 -17.11 -0.91 10.41
C LYS A 7 -18.53 -1.48 10.22
N ASP A 8 -19.42 -1.24 11.17
CA ASP A 8 -20.82 -1.69 11.09
C ASP A 8 -21.67 -0.85 10.11
N GLY A 9 -21.13 0.22 9.53
CA GLY A 9 -21.86 1.13 8.65
C GLY A 9 -22.94 1.95 9.37
N LEU A 10 -22.85 2.09 10.69
CA LEU A 10 -23.85 2.77 11.51
C LEU A 10 -23.61 4.28 11.61
N VAL A 11 -22.38 4.72 11.37
CA VAL A 11 -22.01 6.13 11.39
C VAL A 11 -21.08 6.47 10.24
N ASP A 12 -21.21 7.70 9.76
CA ASP A 12 -20.27 8.37 8.87
C ASP A 12 -19.51 9.43 9.68
N LEU A 13 -18.20 9.51 9.49
CA LEU A 13 -17.32 10.42 10.19
C LEU A 13 -17.61 11.88 9.80
N ASP A 14 -17.99 12.14 8.55
CA ASP A 14 -18.29 13.48 8.06
C ASP A 14 -19.76 13.88 8.27
N ALA A 15 -20.60 12.99 8.79
CA ALA A 15 -22.00 13.32 9.09
C ALA A 15 -22.12 14.26 10.31
N PRO A 16 -23.08 15.21 10.28
CA PRO A 16 -23.37 16.06 11.43
C PRO A 16 -23.73 15.25 12.68
N ALA A 17 -23.17 15.60 13.84
CA ALA A 17 -23.45 14.93 15.10
C ALA A 17 -24.93 15.01 15.51
N SER A 18 -25.62 16.08 15.10
CA SER A 18 -27.06 16.28 15.29
C SER A 18 -27.93 15.22 14.60
N GLN A 19 -27.40 14.52 13.58
CA GLN A 19 -28.04 13.38 12.95
C GLN A 19 -28.19 12.20 13.93
N TYR A 20 -27.24 12.04 14.85
CA TYR A 20 -27.17 10.91 15.79
C TYR A 20 -27.68 11.27 17.19
N HIS A 21 -27.74 12.56 17.51
CA HIS A 21 -28.19 13.06 18.80
C HIS A 21 -29.06 14.32 18.63
N THR A 22 -30.38 14.19 18.75
CA THR A 22 -31.34 15.28 18.46
C THR A 22 -31.20 16.50 19.37
N LYS A 23 -30.69 16.32 20.60
CA LYS A 23 -30.38 17.41 21.55
C LYS A 23 -28.88 17.75 21.60
N PHE A 24 -28.15 17.47 20.51
CA PHE A 24 -26.70 17.62 20.45
C PHE A 24 -26.25 19.04 20.81
N GLY A 25 -25.21 19.15 21.64
CA GLY A 25 -24.59 20.41 22.02
C GLY A 25 -25.41 21.28 22.98
N ILE A 26 -26.52 20.79 23.50
CA ILE A 26 -27.40 21.51 24.44
C ILE A 26 -27.67 20.64 25.67
N PRO A 27 -27.44 21.13 26.90
CA PRO A 27 -27.02 22.50 27.27
C PRO A 27 -25.53 22.82 26.96
N PRO A 28 -25.09 24.09 27.12
CA PRO A 28 -25.90 25.30 27.36
C PRO A 28 -26.71 25.71 26.12
N GLY A 29 -27.84 26.39 26.34
CA GLY A 29 -28.69 26.88 25.24
C GLY A 29 -28.00 27.92 24.35
N ASP A 30 -26.96 28.59 24.86
CA ASP A 30 -26.19 29.58 24.10
C ASP A 30 -25.44 28.97 22.91
N ASN A 31 -25.10 27.67 22.95
CA ASN A 31 -24.50 26.97 21.82
C ASN A 31 -25.41 27.00 20.58
N ALA A 32 -26.73 27.01 20.75
CA ALA A 32 -27.67 27.09 19.64
C ALA A 32 -27.65 28.46 18.96
N LYS A 33 -27.29 29.52 19.69
CA LYS A 33 -27.26 30.90 19.19
C LYS A 33 -26.09 31.16 18.24
N SER A 34 -25.05 30.33 18.28
CA SER A 34 -23.88 30.47 17.39
C SER A 34 -24.16 30.10 15.94
N GLY A 35 -25.18 29.25 15.68
CA GLY A 35 -25.42 28.66 14.36
C GLY A 35 -24.40 27.60 13.94
N TRP A 36 -23.48 27.19 14.83
CA TRP A 36 -22.39 26.26 14.50
C TRP A 36 -22.71 24.79 14.76
N LEU A 37 -23.68 24.48 15.62
CA LEU A 37 -24.02 23.09 15.97
C LEU A 37 -24.31 22.18 14.76
N PRO A 38 -25.00 22.62 13.69
CA PRO A 38 -25.21 21.79 12.50
C PRO A 38 -23.92 21.46 11.72
N GLN A 39 -22.83 22.18 11.97
CA GLN A 39 -21.53 22.00 11.30
C GLN A 39 -20.61 21.03 12.06
N VAL A 40 -20.93 20.70 13.31
CA VAL A 40 -20.11 19.75 14.08
C VAL A 40 -20.38 18.34 13.57
N THR A 41 -19.34 17.66 13.09
CA THR A 41 -19.40 16.28 12.61
C THR A 41 -18.75 15.33 13.61
N LEU A 42 -18.91 14.02 13.43
CA LEU A 42 -18.19 13.05 14.26
C LEU A 42 -16.66 13.18 14.09
N PHE A 43 -16.19 13.58 12.91
CA PHE A 43 -14.79 13.94 12.65
C PHE A 43 -14.34 15.03 13.61
N HIS A 44 -15.09 16.13 13.71
CA HIS A 44 -14.73 17.25 14.57
C HIS A 44 -14.65 16.82 16.05
N LEU A 45 -15.57 15.97 16.51
CA LEU A 45 -15.57 15.46 17.89
C LEU A 45 -14.40 14.52 18.17
N ALA A 46 -13.99 13.69 17.20
CA ALA A 46 -12.89 12.74 17.34
C ALA A 46 -11.50 13.39 17.16
N THR A 47 -11.42 14.56 16.53
CA THR A 47 -10.17 15.24 16.19
C THR A 47 -9.88 16.49 17.01
N GLN A 48 -10.70 16.78 18.03
CA GLN A 48 -10.53 17.95 18.91
C GLN A 48 -10.68 19.29 18.16
N THR A 49 -11.53 19.32 17.12
CA THR A 49 -11.81 20.52 16.31
C THR A 49 -13.28 20.94 16.38
N ALA A 50 -14.06 20.36 17.29
CA ALA A 50 -15.48 20.67 17.47
C ALA A 50 -15.76 22.01 18.17
N GLY A 51 -14.78 22.54 18.91
CA GLY A 51 -14.90 23.84 19.59
C GLY A 51 -15.48 23.82 21.00
N PHE A 52 -15.82 22.65 21.57
CA PHE A 52 -16.29 22.58 22.97
C PHE A 52 -15.15 22.84 23.96
N ASP A 53 -15.43 23.56 25.05
CA ASP A 53 -14.48 23.75 26.17
C ASP A 53 -14.19 22.42 26.90
N LYS A 54 -13.12 22.38 27.70
CA LYS A 54 -12.47 21.18 28.22
C LYS A 54 -13.18 20.39 29.32
N PRO A 55 -13.87 20.95 30.34
CA PRO A 55 -14.16 20.24 31.61
C PRO A 55 -15.04 18.97 31.56
N GLY A 56 -15.45 18.53 30.36
CA GLY A 56 -16.09 17.23 30.12
C GLY A 56 -17.60 17.22 30.34
N GLY A 57 -18.16 18.29 30.91
CA GLY A 57 -19.59 18.48 31.11
C GLY A 57 -20.31 18.94 29.84
N TYR A 58 -21.31 19.80 30.05
CA TYR A 58 -22.06 20.45 28.99
C TYR A 58 -21.44 21.82 28.74
N GLU A 59 -20.46 21.85 27.85
CA GLU A 59 -19.54 22.98 27.71
C GLU A 59 -19.96 23.95 26.58
N PRO A 60 -19.59 25.24 26.68
CA PRO A 60 -19.80 26.21 25.61
C PRO A 60 -18.92 25.91 24.38
N LEU A 61 -19.37 26.35 23.20
CA LEU A 61 -18.56 26.42 21.98
C LEU A 61 -17.69 27.68 21.98
N LEU A 62 -16.38 27.50 21.86
CA LEU A 62 -15.37 28.55 21.89
C LEU A 62 -15.08 29.13 20.49
N PHE A 63 -15.20 28.30 19.45
CA PHE A 63 -14.92 28.67 18.06
C PHE A 63 -15.72 27.82 17.08
N GLN A 64 -15.72 28.23 15.81
CA GLN A 64 -16.43 27.53 14.74
C GLN A 64 -15.76 26.15 14.46
N PRO A 65 -16.53 25.06 14.33
CA PRO A 65 -15.97 23.73 14.11
C PRO A 65 -15.03 23.67 12.90
N GLY A 66 -13.88 23.02 13.06
CA GLY A 66 -12.87 22.87 12.02
C GLY A 66 -11.99 24.10 11.77
N THR A 67 -12.20 25.23 12.44
CA THR A 67 -11.35 26.43 12.23
C THR A 67 -10.17 26.52 13.18
N ARG A 68 -10.24 25.85 14.34
CA ARG A 68 -9.19 25.81 15.36
C ARG A 68 -9.12 24.42 16.00
N TRP A 69 -8.02 24.15 16.70
CA TRP A 69 -7.82 22.93 17.49
C TRP A 69 -7.81 23.23 18.98
N HIS A 70 -8.48 22.40 19.79
CA HIS A 70 -8.49 22.52 21.24
C HIS A 70 -8.75 21.18 21.93
N TYR A 71 -7.80 20.73 22.76
CA TYR A 71 -7.96 19.49 23.52
C TYR A 71 -9.05 19.63 24.59
N SER A 72 -10.17 18.94 24.39
CA SER A 72 -11.35 18.98 25.24
C SER A 72 -11.84 17.58 25.58
N ASP A 73 -12.42 17.42 26.78
CA ASP A 73 -13.17 16.21 27.13
C ASP A 73 -14.64 16.30 26.64
N GLY A 74 -15.15 17.52 26.45
CA GLY A 74 -16.54 17.80 26.08
C GLY A 74 -16.92 17.26 24.69
N GLY A 75 -16.07 17.46 23.68
CA GLY A 75 -16.26 16.93 22.33
C GLY A 75 -16.33 15.40 22.29
N PRO A 76 -15.32 14.68 22.79
CA PRO A 76 -15.35 13.22 22.89
C PRO A 76 -16.54 12.69 23.69
N ASN A 77 -17.01 13.39 24.73
CA ASN A 77 -18.19 12.97 25.49
C ASN A 77 -19.48 13.10 24.68
N TRP A 78 -19.62 14.10 23.83
CA TRP A 78 -20.72 14.14 22.86
C TRP A 78 -20.62 13.03 21.82
N LEU A 79 -19.41 12.65 21.39
CA LEU A 79 -19.21 11.50 20.50
C LEU A 79 -19.66 10.19 21.17
N ALA A 80 -19.34 10.00 22.45
CA ALA A 80 -19.81 8.85 23.22
C ALA A 80 -21.35 8.78 23.22
N GLU A 81 -22.04 9.89 23.48
CA GLU A 81 -23.50 9.93 23.49
C GLU A 81 -24.12 9.65 22.10
N CYS A 82 -23.52 10.17 21.03
CA CYS A 82 -23.94 9.84 19.66
C CYS A 82 -23.88 8.32 19.44
N LEU A 83 -22.78 7.68 19.84
CA LEU A 83 -22.64 6.22 19.69
C LEU A 83 -23.59 5.45 20.62
N THR A 84 -23.83 5.92 21.86
CA THR A 84 -24.83 5.32 22.75
C THR A 84 -26.23 5.33 22.10
N LEU A 85 -26.63 6.44 21.47
CA LEU A 85 -27.93 6.56 20.83
C LEU A 85 -28.05 5.77 19.53
N VAL A 86 -26.97 5.68 18.75
CA VAL A 86 -26.91 4.87 17.52
C VAL A 86 -27.10 3.38 17.84
N TYR A 87 -26.39 2.87 18.85
CA TYR A 87 -26.50 1.46 19.23
C TYR A 87 -27.70 1.16 20.13
N ARG A 88 -28.27 2.17 20.79
CA ARG A 88 -29.30 2.01 21.85
C ARG A 88 -28.88 1.02 22.94
N ARG A 89 -27.58 0.99 23.25
CA ARG A 89 -26.96 0.07 24.22
C ARG A 89 -25.90 0.78 25.03
N ASP A 90 -25.63 0.25 26.22
CA ASP A 90 -24.48 0.68 27.02
C ASP A 90 -23.18 0.38 26.26
N LEU A 91 -22.34 1.41 26.10
CA LEU A 91 -21.06 1.27 25.40
C LEU A 91 -20.06 0.40 26.16
N GLU A 92 -20.15 0.28 27.49
CA GLU A 92 -19.29 -0.65 28.24
C GLU A 92 -19.61 -2.09 27.85
N GLU A 93 -20.88 -2.49 27.91
CA GLU A 93 -21.32 -3.83 27.51
C GLU A 93 -20.93 -4.15 26.07
N LEU A 94 -21.17 -3.21 25.15
CA LEU A 94 -20.86 -3.38 23.74
C LEU A 94 -19.34 -3.49 23.49
N MET A 95 -18.53 -2.70 24.18
CA MET A 95 -17.08 -2.79 24.06
C MET A 95 -16.53 -4.07 24.68
N PHE A 96 -17.11 -4.59 25.77
CA PHE A 96 -16.74 -5.91 26.28
C PHE A 96 -17.07 -7.02 25.27
N GLU A 97 -18.30 -7.02 24.75
CA GLU A 97 -18.77 -8.00 23.76
C GLU A 97 -17.88 -8.00 22.50
N ARG A 98 -17.60 -6.82 21.93
CA ARG A 98 -17.04 -6.73 20.58
C ARG A 98 -15.54 -6.43 20.51
N VAL A 99 -14.95 -5.98 21.62
CA VAL A 99 -13.54 -5.57 21.65
C VAL A 99 -12.81 -6.23 22.81
N PHE A 100 -13.12 -5.88 24.06
CA PHE A 100 -12.30 -6.27 25.20
C PHE A 100 -12.28 -7.79 25.42
N THR A 101 -13.43 -8.47 25.44
CA THR A 101 -13.44 -9.93 25.61
C THR A 101 -12.78 -10.67 24.44
N PRO A 102 -13.00 -10.32 23.16
CA PRO A 102 -12.22 -10.85 22.05
C PRO A 102 -10.70 -10.68 22.20
N LEU A 103 -10.25 -9.56 22.76
CA LEU A 103 -8.84 -9.32 23.09
C LEU A 103 -8.33 -10.12 24.29
N GLY A 104 -9.20 -10.86 24.99
CA GLY A 104 -8.86 -11.54 26.24
C GLY A 104 -8.77 -10.62 27.46
N ILE A 105 -9.41 -9.45 27.41
CA ILE A 105 -9.49 -8.49 28.52
C ILE A 105 -10.77 -8.75 29.31
N SER A 106 -10.62 -9.00 30.61
CA SER A 106 -11.74 -9.22 31.54
C SER A 106 -12.13 -7.94 32.28
N ARG A 107 -13.26 -7.97 32.98
CA ARG A 107 -13.72 -6.87 33.86
C ARG A 107 -12.85 -6.67 35.12
N GLN A 108 -11.93 -7.60 35.39
CA GLN A 108 -10.92 -7.41 36.42
C GLN A 108 -9.76 -6.56 35.89
N ASP A 109 -9.41 -6.73 34.62
CA ASP A 109 -8.33 -6.02 33.95
C ASP A 109 -8.70 -4.59 33.57
N LEU A 110 -9.97 -4.37 33.18
CA LEU A 110 -10.49 -3.09 32.74
C LEU A 110 -11.87 -2.81 33.32
N ARG A 111 -12.09 -1.58 33.79
CA ARG A 111 -13.40 -1.09 34.25
C ARG A 111 -13.68 0.27 33.65
N TRP A 112 -14.92 0.51 33.26
CA TRP A 112 -15.37 1.80 32.77
C TRP A 112 -16.45 2.34 33.69
N ARG A 113 -16.25 3.54 34.25
CA ARG A 113 -17.30 4.16 35.08
C ARG A 113 -18.41 4.77 34.23
N ASN A 114 -19.51 5.15 34.89
CA ASN A 114 -20.50 6.05 34.31
C ASN A 114 -19.89 7.44 34.11
N ASN A 115 -20.52 8.22 33.24
CA ASN A 115 -20.18 9.63 33.01
C ASN A 115 -20.23 10.38 34.35
N GLN A 116 -19.16 11.13 34.64
CA GLN A 116 -18.98 11.85 35.91
C GLN A 116 -19.56 13.27 35.87
N TYR A 117 -19.66 13.86 34.68
CA TYR A 117 -19.99 15.27 34.51
C TYR A 117 -21.46 15.50 34.11
N ARG A 118 -22.11 14.47 33.57
CA ARG A 118 -23.48 14.49 33.07
C ARG A 118 -24.34 13.47 33.80
N ALA A 119 -25.65 13.47 33.53
CA ALA A 119 -26.56 12.49 34.12
C ALA A 119 -26.08 11.05 33.84
N HIS A 120 -26.19 10.15 34.81
CA HIS A 120 -25.71 8.77 34.67
C HIS A 120 -26.41 7.96 33.58
N THR A 121 -27.56 8.42 33.07
CA THR A 121 -28.27 7.78 31.97
C THR A 121 -28.58 8.75 30.83
N LEU A 122 -28.68 8.22 29.62
CA LEU A 122 -29.18 8.87 28.41
C LEU A 122 -30.26 7.96 27.82
N ASP A 123 -31.51 8.42 27.73
CA ASP A 123 -32.65 7.59 27.33
C ASP A 123 -32.74 6.26 28.11
N GLN A 124 -32.55 6.32 29.43
CA GLN A 124 -32.50 5.15 30.35
C GLN A 124 -31.33 4.18 30.12
N ILE A 125 -30.43 4.46 29.17
CA ILE A 125 -29.20 3.69 28.92
C ILE A 125 -28.06 4.28 29.77
N PRO A 126 -27.20 3.47 30.41
CA PRO A 126 -26.00 3.98 31.08
C PRO A 126 -25.18 4.89 30.18
N ARG A 127 -24.83 6.08 30.68
CA ARG A 127 -24.07 7.08 29.94
C ARG A 127 -22.59 6.89 30.22
N ARG A 128 -21.79 6.72 29.16
CA ARG A 128 -20.32 6.65 29.22
C ARG A 128 -19.69 7.96 28.75
N GLU A 129 -18.39 8.05 28.91
CA GLU A 129 -17.60 9.22 28.52
C GLU A 129 -16.31 8.76 27.85
N PHE A 130 -15.81 9.51 26.87
CA PHE A 130 -14.55 9.20 26.16
C PHE A 130 -13.39 10.05 26.65
N GLY A 131 -13.65 11.20 27.30
CA GLY A 131 -12.59 12.05 27.84
C GLY A 131 -11.82 11.39 29.01
N ALA A 132 -12.46 10.49 29.77
CA ALA A 132 -11.82 9.77 30.88
C ALA A 132 -12.62 8.51 31.31
N GLY A 133 -12.36 8.01 32.51
CA GLY A 133 -13.23 7.05 33.20
C GLY A 133 -12.95 5.57 32.95
N ILE A 134 -11.93 5.23 32.17
CA ILE A 134 -11.40 3.86 32.07
C ILE A 134 -10.26 3.69 33.07
N HIS A 135 -10.36 2.63 33.87
CA HIS A 135 -9.27 2.12 34.70
C HIS A 135 -8.83 0.78 34.15
N ALA A 136 -7.55 0.61 33.83
CA ALA A 136 -7.01 -0.60 33.22
C ALA A 136 -5.63 -0.95 33.78
N ASN A 137 -5.31 -2.24 33.87
CA ASN A 137 -3.92 -2.70 34.06
C ASN A 137 -3.10 -2.57 32.77
N VAL A 138 -1.77 -2.68 32.90
CA VAL A 138 -0.85 -2.49 31.76
C VAL A 138 -0.99 -3.60 30.71
N GLU A 139 -1.39 -4.81 31.07
CA GLU A 139 -1.71 -5.89 30.13
C GLU A 139 -2.96 -5.61 29.27
N ALA A 140 -4.03 -5.04 29.85
CA ALA A 140 -5.20 -4.64 29.07
C ALA A 140 -4.85 -3.50 28.10
N MET A 141 -4.09 -2.52 28.59
CA MET A 141 -3.57 -1.42 27.77
C MET A 141 -2.68 -1.94 26.62
N SER A 142 -1.82 -2.94 26.87
CA SER A 142 -0.92 -3.47 25.85
C SER A 142 -1.66 -4.24 24.76
N ARG A 143 -2.71 -4.98 25.12
CA ARG A 143 -3.60 -5.65 24.14
C ARG A 143 -4.34 -4.64 23.26
N LEU A 144 -4.76 -3.50 23.82
CA LEU A 144 -5.33 -2.41 23.03
C LEU A 144 -4.28 -1.82 22.08
N GLY A 145 -3.06 -1.56 22.54
CA GLY A 145 -1.96 -1.13 21.68
C GLY A 145 -1.65 -2.16 20.57
N TYR A 146 -1.65 -3.45 20.92
CA TYR A 146 -1.37 -4.53 19.98
C TYR A 146 -2.46 -4.67 18.92
N LEU A 147 -3.73 -4.44 19.26
CA LEU A 147 -4.80 -4.38 18.27
C LEU A 147 -4.51 -3.32 17.20
N TYR A 148 -4.02 -2.14 17.59
CA TYR A 148 -3.64 -1.08 16.65
C TYR A 148 -2.34 -1.41 15.90
N LEU A 149 -1.35 -2.04 16.56
CA LEU A 149 -0.14 -2.55 15.91
C LEU A 149 -0.49 -3.54 14.79
N GLN A 150 -1.47 -4.42 15.05
CA GLN A 150 -1.99 -5.41 14.10
C GLN A 150 -3.07 -4.86 13.16
N LYS A 151 -3.13 -3.54 12.97
CA LYS A 151 -4.05 -2.88 12.03
C LYS A 151 -5.53 -3.23 12.25
N GLY A 152 -5.93 -3.37 13.52
CA GLY A 152 -7.30 -3.67 13.90
C GLY A 152 -7.68 -5.14 13.82
N ARG A 153 -6.72 -6.01 13.46
CA ARG A 153 -6.90 -7.45 13.44
C ARG A 153 -6.56 -8.05 14.80
N TRP A 154 -7.40 -8.98 15.24
CA TRP A 154 -7.11 -9.87 16.34
C TRP A 154 -7.43 -11.30 15.91
N GLN A 155 -6.44 -12.19 15.98
CA GLN A 155 -6.52 -13.52 15.38
C GLN A 155 -6.88 -13.43 13.87
N ASN A 156 -8.00 -14.04 13.47
CA ASN A 156 -8.47 -14.08 12.08
C ASN A 156 -9.55 -13.03 11.77
N GLU A 157 -9.90 -12.18 12.74
CA GLU A 157 -11.01 -11.24 12.62
C GLU A 157 -10.52 -9.79 12.73
N HIS A 158 -11.12 -8.91 11.94
CA HIS A 158 -10.92 -7.47 12.10
C HIS A 158 -11.90 -6.93 13.13
N ILE A 159 -11.44 -6.53 14.31
CA ILE A 159 -12.29 -5.85 15.30
C ILE A 159 -12.60 -4.43 14.84
N ILE A 160 -11.58 -3.75 14.30
CA ILE A 160 -11.70 -2.45 13.61
C ILE A 160 -11.00 -2.55 12.25
N THR A 161 -11.45 -1.73 11.30
CA THR A 161 -10.91 -1.73 9.93
C THR A 161 -9.49 -1.17 9.89
N PRO A 162 -8.60 -1.69 9.01
CA PRO A 162 -7.26 -1.15 8.86
C PRO A 162 -7.26 0.31 8.39
N GLU A 163 -8.30 0.75 7.65
CA GLU A 163 -8.49 2.14 7.23
C GLU A 163 -8.70 3.07 8.43
N PHE A 164 -9.53 2.66 9.40
CA PHE A 164 -9.71 3.41 10.64
C PHE A 164 -8.42 3.51 11.45
N VAL A 165 -7.66 2.42 11.55
CA VAL A 165 -6.36 2.44 12.24
C VAL A 165 -5.39 3.38 11.54
N ALA A 166 -5.32 3.35 10.21
CA ALA A 166 -4.46 4.25 9.45
C ALA A 166 -4.83 5.73 9.66
N MET A 167 -6.13 6.07 9.68
CA MET A 167 -6.58 7.43 9.99
C MET A 167 -6.27 7.86 11.42
N ALA A 168 -6.29 6.93 12.38
CA ALA A 168 -5.96 7.24 13.78
C ALA A 168 -4.45 7.38 14.00
N SER A 169 -3.61 6.64 13.25
CA SER A 169 -2.16 6.58 13.49
C SER A 169 -1.32 7.56 12.68
N HIS A 170 -1.89 8.26 11.68
CA HIS A 170 -1.15 9.16 10.80
C HIS A 170 -1.70 10.59 10.82
N PRO A 171 -0.85 11.61 10.60
CA PRO A 171 -1.29 12.98 10.42
C PRO A 171 -2.39 13.11 9.37
N LEU A 172 -3.50 13.73 9.74
CA LEU A 172 -4.59 14.03 8.83
C LEU A 172 -4.36 15.40 8.19
N LYS A 173 -4.31 15.44 6.85
CA LYS A 173 -4.12 16.70 6.08
C LYS A 173 -5.14 17.79 6.40
N ARG A 174 -6.34 17.41 6.84
CA ARG A 174 -7.41 18.34 7.25
C ARG A 174 -7.14 19.02 8.58
N LEU A 175 -6.18 18.53 9.37
CA LEU A 175 -5.82 19.07 10.68
C LEU A 175 -4.50 19.85 10.63
N ALA A 176 -3.54 19.39 9.84
CA ALA A 176 -2.21 19.98 9.78
C ALA A 176 -2.26 21.51 9.52
N GLY A 177 -1.60 22.27 10.39
CA GLY A 177 -1.51 23.72 10.34
C GLY A 177 -2.77 24.50 10.74
N ILE A 178 -3.78 23.87 11.34
CA ILE A 178 -4.92 24.58 11.94
C ILE A 178 -4.44 25.34 13.20
N GLU A 179 -4.98 26.54 13.41
CA GLU A 179 -4.63 27.38 14.57
C GLU A 179 -5.06 26.72 15.90
N GLU A 180 -4.14 26.68 16.86
CA GLU A 180 -4.41 26.20 18.21
C GLU A 180 -5.16 27.27 19.02
N TRP A 181 -6.22 26.86 19.75
CA TRP A 181 -6.93 27.78 20.64
C TRP A 181 -6.08 28.19 21.85
N THR A 182 -5.26 27.26 22.35
CA THR A 182 -4.38 27.44 23.52
C THR A 182 -2.99 26.87 23.19
N PRO A 183 -2.20 27.52 22.32
CA PRO A 183 -0.88 27.04 21.90
C PRO A 183 0.09 26.89 23.09
N GLU A 184 -0.07 27.68 24.14
CA GLU A 184 0.70 27.58 25.38
C GLU A 184 0.48 26.26 26.13
N ALA A 185 -0.70 25.64 25.96
CA ALA A 185 -1.02 24.37 26.59
C ALA A 185 -0.53 23.19 25.73
N HIS A 186 -0.69 23.25 24.41
CA HIS A 186 -0.60 22.10 23.51
C HIS A 186 0.23 22.32 22.22
N GLY A 187 1.06 23.37 22.16
CA GLY A 187 2.07 23.54 21.11
C GLY A 187 1.46 23.66 19.72
N ASN A 188 1.74 22.68 18.85
CA ASN A 188 1.22 22.51 17.48
C ASN A 188 0.39 21.22 17.36
N ALA A 189 -0.47 20.93 18.34
CA ALA A 189 -1.18 19.65 18.46
C ALA A 189 -1.99 19.19 17.25
N SER A 190 -2.49 20.11 16.44
CA SER A 190 -3.16 19.83 15.17
C SER A 190 -2.28 19.05 14.18
N ASP A 191 -0.96 19.21 14.21
CA ASP A 191 -0.01 18.42 13.41
C ASP A 191 0.22 17.02 13.98
N HIS A 192 -0.09 16.82 15.27
CA HIS A 192 0.23 15.64 16.04
C HIS A 192 -0.99 14.83 16.48
N TYR A 193 -2.21 15.22 16.15
CA TYR A 193 -3.41 14.56 16.66
C TYR A 193 -4.27 14.00 15.54
N SER A 194 -4.79 12.78 15.71
CA SER A 194 -5.68 12.13 14.73
C SER A 194 -6.58 11.11 15.43
N LEU A 195 -7.90 11.31 15.33
CA LEU A 195 -8.95 10.42 15.87
C LEU A 195 -8.68 9.86 17.28
N LEU A 196 -8.47 10.77 18.24
CA LEU A 196 -8.19 10.47 19.65
C LEU A 196 -6.78 9.92 19.97
N TRP A 197 -5.88 9.90 18.99
CA TRP A 197 -4.48 9.51 19.15
C TRP A 197 -3.53 10.67 18.85
N TRP A 198 -2.40 10.70 19.54
CA TRP A 198 -1.25 11.54 19.23
C TRP A 198 -0.28 10.79 18.30
N ASN A 199 0.57 11.49 17.55
CA ASN A 199 1.53 10.89 16.63
C ASN A 199 2.84 11.69 16.51
N ASN A 200 3.88 11.03 15.99
CA ASN A 200 5.20 11.63 15.71
C ASN A 200 5.44 11.80 14.19
N GLY A 201 4.39 11.96 13.39
CA GLY A 201 4.50 11.97 11.92
C GLY A 201 5.39 13.08 11.38
N ASP A 202 5.42 14.23 12.05
CA ASP A 202 6.28 15.37 11.75
C ASP A 202 7.75 15.19 12.18
N GLY A 203 8.01 14.21 13.05
CA GLY A 203 9.32 13.85 13.58
C GLY A 203 9.84 14.75 14.70
N SER A 204 8.97 15.48 15.41
CA SER A 204 9.39 16.38 16.50
C SER A 204 10.07 15.64 17.67
N LEU A 205 9.74 14.37 17.91
CA LEU A 205 10.51 13.49 18.78
C LEU A 205 11.67 12.86 18.02
N ALA A 206 12.79 13.58 17.96
CA ALA A 206 14.01 13.08 17.35
C ALA A 206 14.46 11.75 17.98
N GLY A 207 14.90 10.79 17.15
CA GLY A 207 15.31 9.45 17.60
C GLY A 207 14.15 8.50 17.93
N VAL A 208 12.90 8.94 17.79
CA VAL A 208 11.70 8.09 17.81
C VAL A 208 11.17 7.97 16.38
N PRO A 209 10.76 6.78 15.91
CA PRO A 209 10.24 6.64 14.55
C PRO A 209 9.04 7.54 14.26
N ARG A 210 8.92 7.98 13.00
CA ARG A 210 7.82 8.86 12.55
C ARG A 210 6.45 8.18 12.53
N ASP A 211 6.44 6.85 12.46
CA ASP A 211 5.24 6.05 12.54
C ASP A 211 4.85 5.70 13.98
N ALA A 212 5.53 6.25 14.99
CA ALA A 212 5.12 6.13 16.38
C ALA A 212 3.87 6.98 16.65
N PHE A 213 2.88 6.39 17.32
CA PHE A 213 1.65 7.05 17.75
C PHE A 213 1.23 6.55 19.12
N TRP A 214 0.51 7.38 19.88
CA TRP A 214 0.19 7.08 21.27
C TRP A 214 -1.11 7.68 21.78
N ALA A 215 -1.72 7.00 22.74
CA ALA A 215 -2.74 7.57 23.61
C ALA A 215 -2.05 8.08 24.89
N TRP A 216 -2.36 9.32 25.28
CA TRP A 216 -1.73 9.99 26.44
C TRP A 216 -2.79 10.45 27.43
N GLY A 217 -2.76 9.87 28.63
CA GLY A 217 -3.59 10.28 29.75
C GLY A 217 -2.82 11.07 30.79
N LEU A 218 -3.55 11.63 31.75
CA LEU A 218 -2.99 12.29 32.93
C LEU A 218 -1.97 11.38 33.65
N TYR A 219 -1.01 12.02 34.31
CA TYR A 219 0.08 11.35 35.02
C TYR A 219 1.02 10.57 34.10
N ASP A 220 1.02 10.93 32.82
CA ASP A 220 1.78 10.33 31.72
C ASP A 220 1.49 8.83 31.51
N SER A 221 0.23 8.44 31.69
CA SER A 221 -0.22 7.10 31.35
C SER A 221 -0.27 6.96 29.83
N LEU A 222 0.44 5.98 29.27
CA LEU A 222 0.70 5.88 27.84
C LEU A 222 0.37 4.49 27.30
N ILE A 223 -0.21 4.48 26.11
CA ILE A 223 -0.14 3.36 25.16
C ILE A 223 0.57 3.90 23.94
N VAL A 224 1.78 3.44 23.67
CA VAL A 224 2.59 3.83 22.50
C VAL A 224 2.70 2.64 21.58
N VAL A 225 2.50 2.87 20.30
CA VAL A 225 2.63 1.87 19.25
C VAL A 225 3.68 2.37 18.27
N ILE A 226 4.65 1.52 17.96
CA ILE A 226 5.73 1.81 17.00
C ILE A 226 5.78 0.67 15.97
N PRO A 227 5.03 0.78 14.86
CA PRO A 227 4.92 -0.28 13.88
C PRO A 227 6.24 -0.70 13.26
N SER A 228 7.12 0.24 12.93
CA SER A 228 8.45 0.01 12.38
C SER A 228 9.38 -0.80 13.28
N LEU A 229 9.06 -0.92 14.57
CA LEU A 229 9.81 -1.69 15.55
C LEU A 229 8.99 -2.88 16.11
N ASP A 230 7.83 -3.18 15.54
CA ASP A 230 6.86 -4.17 16.04
C ASP A 230 6.59 -4.06 17.55
N MET A 231 6.44 -2.82 18.02
CA MET A 231 6.51 -2.52 19.45
C MET A 231 5.23 -1.91 19.97
N VAL A 232 4.83 -2.37 21.16
CA VAL A 232 3.86 -1.68 22.03
C VAL A 232 4.55 -1.37 23.35
N VAL A 233 4.55 -0.11 23.74
CA VAL A 233 5.06 0.35 25.04
C VAL A 233 3.88 0.84 25.86
N VAL A 234 3.75 0.35 27.08
CA VAL A 234 2.70 0.78 28.00
C VAL A 234 3.31 1.31 29.28
N ARG A 235 2.76 2.41 29.76
CA ARG A 235 3.05 2.96 31.09
C ARG A 235 1.76 3.27 31.81
N GLY A 236 1.56 2.69 33.00
CA GLY A 236 0.59 3.18 33.97
C GLY A 236 1.24 4.27 34.82
N GLY A 237 0.69 5.49 34.79
CA GLY A 237 1.20 6.59 35.59
C GLY A 237 0.69 6.57 37.04
N ASP A 238 1.53 7.01 37.97
CA ASP A 238 1.12 7.17 39.37
C ASP A 238 0.25 8.41 39.55
N LYS A 239 -0.91 8.26 40.18
CA LYS A 239 -1.83 9.36 40.40
C LYS A 239 -1.15 10.53 41.11
N GLY A 240 -1.25 11.72 40.51
CA GLY A 240 -0.67 12.96 41.04
C GLY A 240 0.78 13.20 40.62
N VAL A 241 1.40 12.26 39.90
CA VAL A 241 2.80 12.34 39.48
C VAL A 241 2.87 12.43 37.97
N SER A 242 3.27 13.60 37.46
CA SER A 242 3.60 13.77 36.04
C SER A 242 5.10 14.04 35.91
N TRP A 243 5.67 13.70 34.77
CA TRP A 243 7.03 14.05 34.42
C TRP A 243 7.19 15.59 34.37
N PRO A 244 8.34 16.11 34.82
CA PRO A 244 8.57 17.55 34.85
C PRO A 244 8.58 18.11 33.42
N ARG A 245 7.78 19.15 33.21
CA ARG A 245 7.76 19.93 31.96
C ARG A 245 8.63 21.17 32.13
N VAL A 246 9.32 21.57 31.07
CA VAL A 246 10.13 22.78 31.05
C VAL A 246 9.39 23.85 30.26
N ASP A 247 9.14 25.00 30.88
CA ASP A 247 8.45 26.11 30.24
C ASP A 247 9.16 26.52 28.93
N GLY A 248 8.38 26.71 27.87
CA GLY A 248 8.88 27.08 26.55
C GLY A 248 9.50 25.94 25.72
N GLN A 249 9.57 24.71 26.24
CA GLN A 249 9.89 23.54 25.40
C GLN A 249 8.67 23.01 24.66
N ASP A 250 8.93 22.30 23.56
CA ASP A 250 7.92 21.54 22.83
C ASP A 250 7.13 20.60 23.78
N HIS A 251 5.81 20.58 23.60
CA HIS A 251 4.89 19.87 24.50
C HIS A 251 5.21 18.38 24.63
N TYR A 252 5.72 17.75 23.56
CA TYR A 252 6.00 16.31 23.50
C TYR A 252 7.39 15.97 24.02
N ARG A 253 8.29 16.95 24.14
CA ARG A 253 9.69 16.73 24.54
C ARG A 253 9.85 15.95 25.85
N VAL A 254 8.87 16.05 26.75
CA VAL A 254 8.79 15.30 28.01
C VAL A 254 8.78 13.77 27.81
N LEU A 255 8.33 13.27 26.64
CA LEU A 255 8.29 11.85 26.32
C LEU A 255 9.66 11.29 25.89
N ALA A 256 10.55 12.14 25.36
CA ALA A 256 11.80 11.69 24.75
C ALA A 256 12.76 10.95 25.72
N PRO A 257 12.98 11.39 26.97
CA PRO A 257 13.79 10.63 27.94
C PRO A 257 13.27 9.22 28.23
N PHE A 258 11.96 8.98 28.04
CA PHE A 258 11.36 7.66 28.18
C PHE A 258 11.44 6.84 26.88
N LEU A 259 11.09 7.45 25.74
CA LEU A 259 10.99 6.72 24.47
C LEU A 259 12.32 6.47 23.79
N GLN A 260 13.27 7.42 23.84
CA GLN A 260 14.54 7.27 23.14
C GLN A 260 15.37 6.07 23.64
N PRO A 261 15.52 5.82 24.96
CA PRO A 261 16.23 4.63 25.42
C PRO A 261 15.52 3.33 25.03
N ILE A 262 14.19 3.31 25.00
CA ILE A 262 13.41 2.13 24.60
C ILE A 262 13.64 1.84 23.12
N VAL A 263 13.53 2.86 22.26
CA VAL A 263 13.82 2.72 20.82
C VAL A 263 15.26 2.28 20.59
N ALA A 264 16.22 2.86 21.30
CA ALA A 264 17.63 2.52 21.20
C ALA A 264 17.97 1.12 21.77
N SER A 265 17.16 0.59 22.70
CA SER A 265 17.37 -0.73 23.30
C SER A 265 17.04 -1.90 22.38
N VAL A 266 16.35 -1.63 21.29
CA VAL A 266 16.17 -2.59 20.21
C VAL A 266 17.47 -2.59 19.40
N ASP A 267 18.44 -3.42 19.79
CA ASP A 267 19.60 -3.76 18.96
C ASP A 267 19.08 -4.09 17.56
N GLN A 268 19.59 -3.45 16.51
CA GLN A 268 19.31 -3.89 15.14
C GLN A 268 19.77 -5.37 15.04
N PRO A 269 18.85 -6.36 15.02
CA PRO A 269 19.27 -7.73 15.26
C PRO A 269 19.98 -8.27 14.02
N HIS A 270 21.16 -8.87 14.22
CA HIS A 270 21.61 -9.94 13.34
C HIS A 270 20.58 -11.07 13.38
N ALA A 271 19.98 -11.34 12.23
CA ALA A 271 19.23 -12.54 11.82
C ALA A 271 19.09 -13.68 12.85
N VAL A 272 17.90 -13.81 13.47
CA VAL A 272 17.07 -15.03 13.52
C VAL A 272 15.62 -14.56 13.75
N HIS A 273 14.71 -14.92 12.85
CA HIS A 273 13.34 -14.40 12.65
C HIS A 273 13.25 -13.07 11.87
N PRO A 274 12.47 -13.04 10.77
CA PRO A 274 12.55 -11.99 9.78
C PRO A 274 12.04 -10.66 10.36
N PRO A 275 12.59 -9.52 9.91
CA PRO A 275 12.13 -8.21 10.35
C PRO A 275 10.64 -8.09 10.02
N VAL A 276 9.82 -7.73 11.00
CA VAL A 276 8.48 -7.18 10.75
C VAL A 276 8.73 -5.84 10.08
N VAL A 277 8.79 -5.93 8.76
CA VAL A 277 8.84 -4.79 7.86
C VAL A 277 7.68 -3.89 8.24
N SER A 278 7.89 -2.57 8.31
CA SER A 278 6.79 -1.61 8.32
C SER A 278 5.74 -2.11 7.34
N ALA A 279 4.55 -2.43 7.80
CA ALA A 279 3.57 -3.05 6.94
C ALA A 279 3.07 -1.97 5.98
N ILE A 280 3.80 -1.77 4.89
CA ILE A 280 3.33 -1.11 3.69
C ILE A 280 2.11 -1.95 3.28
N SER A 281 0.90 -1.42 3.48
CA SER A 281 -0.29 -2.09 3.00
C SER A 281 -0.21 -2.13 1.47
N PRO A 282 -0.67 -3.21 0.82
CA PRO A 282 -0.83 -3.20 -0.62
C PRO A 282 -1.69 -2.01 -1.05
N PRO A 283 -1.45 -1.42 -2.23
CA PRO A 283 -2.16 -0.24 -2.72
C PRO A 283 -3.63 -0.49 -3.10
N TYR A 284 -4.07 -1.76 -3.17
CA TYR A 284 -5.43 -2.15 -3.53
C TYR A 284 -6.01 -3.14 -2.54
N LEU A 285 -7.34 -3.28 -2.59
CA LEU A 285 -8.06 -4.31 -1.85
C LEU A 285 -7.62 -5.71 -2.30
N PRO A 286 -7.68 -6.71 -1.40
CA PRO A 286 -7.45 -8.10 -1.78
C PRO A 286 -8.37 -8.55 -2.91
N SER A 287 -7.82 -9.38 -3.79
CA SER A 287 -8.55 -10.01 -4.87
C SER A 287 -9.61 -10.97 -4.35
N THR A 288 -10.81 -10.87 -4.91
CA THR A 288 -11.92 -11.80 -4.67
C THR A 288 -11.92 -12.99 -5.65
N VAL A 289 -11.05 -13.00 -6.67
CA VAL A 289 -10.95 -14.09 -7.64
C VAL A 289 -9.80 -15.01 -7.26
N ILE A 290 -8.60 -14.45 -7.17
CA ILE A 290 -7.38 -15.14 -6.75
C ILE A 290 -7.10 -14.76 -5.30
N THR A 291 -7.34 -15.68 -4.37
CA THR A 291 -7.34 -15.39 -2.93
C THR A 291 -6.00 -15.58 -2.27
N SER A 292 -5.09 -16.34 -2.87
CA SER A 292 -3.72 -16.52 -2.36
C SER A 292 -2.76 -17.07 -3.41
N VAL A 293 -1.46 -16.89 -3.14
CA VAL A 293 -0.36 -17.46 -3.92
C VAL A 293 0.45 -18.38 -3.01
N GLN A 294 0.61 -19.63 -3.41
CA GLN A 294 1.52 -20.58 -2.78
C GLN A 294 2.78 -20.71 -3.62
N TRP A 295 3.90 -20.23 -3.11
CA TRP A 295 5.20 -20.36 -3.77
C TRP A 295 5.81 -21.74 -3.54
N ALA A 296 6.44 -22.31 -4.57
CA ALA A 296 7.30 -23.47 -4.40
C ALA A 296 8.51 -23.14 -3.49
N PRO A 297 9.09 -24.10 -2.76
CA PRO A 297 10.23 -23.85 -1.89
C PRO A 297 11.43 -23.18 -2.61
N VAL A 298 12.19 -22.34 -1.90
CA VAL A 298 13.29 -21.54 -2.49
C VAL A 298 14.38 -22.42 -3.12
N ASP A 299 14.67 -23.58 -2.54
CA ASP A 299 15.62 -24.56 -3.05
C ASP A 299 15.18 -25.24 -4.35
N THR A 300 13.93 -25.05 -4.78
CA THR A 300 13.41 -25.53 -6.08
C THR A 300 13.57 -24.52 -7.22
N ILE A 301 14.09 -23.32 -6.94
CA ILE A 301 14.30 -22.28 -7.96
C ILE A 301 15.36 -22.76 -8.95
N VAL A 302 15.01 -22.78 -10.24
CA VAL A 302 15.97 -23.09 -11.31
C VAL A 302 16.65 -21.78 -11.73
N ARG A 303 17.98 -21.71 -11.57
CA ARG A 303 18.80 -20.54 -11.97
C ARG A 303 19.78 -20.92 -13.08
N LYS A 304 19.74 -20.19 -14.19
CA LYS A 304 20.70 -20.28 -15.30
C LYS A 304 21.21 -18.90 -15.70
N ALA A 305 22.19 -18.82 -16.59
CA ALA A 305 22.74 -17.54 -17.07
C ALA A 305 23.20 -16.59 -15.94
N LYS A 306 23.90 -17.16 -14.94
CA LYS A 306 24.39 -16.41 -13.77
C LYS A 306 25.29 -15.24 -14.20
N GLY A 307 25.17 -14.12 -13.50
CA GLY A 307 25.85 -12.86 -13.84
C GLY A 307 25.15 -12.08 -14.96
N SER A 308 23.88 -12.35 -15.24
CA SER A 308 23.07 -11.59 -16.21
C SER A 308 21.72 -11.22 -15.60
N ASP A 309 21.27 -9.98 -15.83
CA ASP A 309 20.00 -9.48 -15.30
C ASP A 309 18.98 -9.20 -16.41
N ASN A 310 17.81 -8.70 -16.04
CA ASN A 310 16.84 -8.10 -16.95
C ASN A 310 16.32 -9.00 -18.09
N TRP A 311 15.22 -9.72 -17.84
CA TRP A 311 14.68 -10.79 -18.69
C TRP A 311 13.27 -10.51 -19.25
N PRO A 312 13.00 -9.38 -19.96
CA PRO A 312 11.72 -9.24 -20.64
C PRO A 312 11.60 -10.35 -21.68
N THR A 313 10.46 -11.05 -21.68
CA THR A 313 10.26 -12.30 -22.41
C THR A 313 8.92 -12.30 -23.16
N THR A 314 8.88 -12.96 -24.32
CA THR A 314 7.65 -13.20 -25.09
C THR A 314 7.61 -14.60 -25.68
N TRP A 315 6.41 -15.14 -25.96
CA TRP A 315 6.21 -16.45 -26.57
C TRP A 315 6.08 -16.34 -28.09
N CYS A 316 7.07 -16.88 -28.80
CA CYS A 316 7.17 -16.77 -30.25
C CYS A 316 6.32 -17.80 -31.00
N ASP A 317 6.04 -17.51 -32.27
CA ASP A 317 5.43 -18.40 -33.26
C ASP A 317 6.18 -19.74 -33.44
N THR A 318 7.50 -19.78 -33.20
CA THR A 318 8.34 -21.00 -33.19
C THR A 318 8.14 -21.90 -31.97
N ASP A 319 7.22 -21.55 -31.07
CA ASP A 319 7.02 -22.21 -29.79
C ASP A 319 8.20 -22.09 -28.82
N GLU A 320 9.09 -21.13 -29.02
CA GLU A 320 10.16 -20.80 -28.08
C GLU A 320 9.77 -19.53 -27.30
N LEU A 321 10.36 -19.33 -26.12
CA LEU A 321 10.38 -17.99 -25.54
C LEU A 321 11.59 -17.25 -26.12
N LEU A 322 11.42 -15.99 -26.50
CA LEU A 322 12.53 -15.08 -26.74
C LEU A 322 12.64 -14.10 -25.59
N THR A 323 13.85 -13.94 -25.06
CA THR A 323 14.16 -12.98 -24.01
C THR A 323 15.33 -12.09 -24.42
N ALA A 324 15.39 -10.89 -23.85
CA ALA A 324 16.62 -10.12 -23.76
C ALA A 324 17.31 -10.38 -22.41
N TYR A 325 18.59 -9.99 -22.30
CA TYR A 325 19.32 -9.90 -21.04
C TYR A 325 20.15 -8.63 -20.97
N GLY A 326 20.34 -8.12 -19.76
CA GLY A 326 21.16 -6.96 -19.44
C GLY A 326 22.36 -7.31 -18.57
N ASP A 327 23.33 -6.38 -18.56
CA ASP A 327 24.56 -6.40 -17.76
C ASP A 327 25.18 -7.78 -17.55
N GLY A 328 25.34 -8.56 -18.62
CA GLY A 328 25.71 -9.97 -18.47
C GLY A 328 26.23 -10.66 -19.72
N TRP A 329 26.36 -11.98 -19.60
CA TRP A 329 26.99 -12.86 -20.60
C TRP A 329 26.01 -13.90 -21.19
N GLY A 330 24.76 -13.89 -20.74
CA GLY A 330 23.72 -14.79 -21.24
C GLY A 330 23.90 -16.23 -20.76
N PHE A 331 23.45 -17.19 -21.56
CA PHE A 331 23.48 -18.62 -21.27
C PHE A 331 24.83 -19.25 -21.62
N GLU A 332 25.11 -20.45 -21.10
CA GLU A 332 26.29 -21.21 -21.53
C GLU A 332 26.09 -21.79 -22.95
N PRO A 333 27.11 -21.73 -23.84
CA PRO A 333 28.39 -21.07 -23.64
C PRO A 333 28.24 -19.54 -23.61
N LEU A 334 28.83 -18.92 -22.59
CA LEU A 334 28.79 -17.48 -22.37
C LEU A 334 29.31 -16.70 -23.59
N VAL A 335 28.76 -15.51 -23.83
CA VAL A 335 29.31 -14.61 -24.86
C VAL A 335 30.67 -14.06 -24.43
N GLU A 336 31.52 -13.68 -25.39
CA GLU A 336 32.90 -13.24 -25.12
C GLU A 336 33.01 -11.92 -24.31
N LYS A 337 31.99 -11.06 -24.39
CA LYS A 337 31.99 -9.73 -23.77
C LYS A 337 30.69 -9.52 -23.01
N LYS A 338 30.78 -8.83 -21.87
CA LYS A 338 29.60 -8.39 -21.11
C LYS A 338 28.77 -7.42 -21.97
N LEU A 339 27.49 -7.72 -22.11
CA LEU A 339 26.53 -6.92 -22.87
C LEU A 339 25.58 -6.20 -21.91
N SER A 340 25.29 -4.94 -22.20
CA SER A 340 24.15 -4.22 -21.59
C SER A 340 22.83 -4.63 -22.23
N LEU A 341 22.89 -5.15 -23.46
CA LEU A 341 21.78 -5.80 -24.15
C LEU A 341 22.28 -6.99 -24.97
N GLY A 342 21.87 -8.19 -24.59
CA GLY A 342 21.93 -9.40 -25.41
C GLY A 342 20.56 -10.07 -25.57
N LEU A 343 20.49 -11.10 -26.40
CA LEU A 343 19.26 -11.85 -26.68
C LEU A 343 19.49 -13.35 -26.44
N ALA A 344 18.45 -14.06 -26.01
CA ALA A 344 18.48 -15.51 -25.88
C ALA A 344 17.14 -16.13 -26.27
N LYS A 345 17.20 -17.32 -26.87
CA LYS A 345 16.06 -18.20 -27.09
C LYS A 345 16.00 -19.22 -25.97
N ILE A 346 14.81 -19.46 -25.44
CA ILE A 346 14.55 -20.44 -24.39
C ILE A 346 13.58 -21.50 -24.92
N SER A 347 13.99 -22.75 -24.85
CA SER A 347 13.21 -23.92 -25.27
C SER A 347 12.96 -24.84 -24.07
N GLY A 348 11.88 -25.62 -24.10
CA GLY A 348 11.52 -26.54 -23.01
C GLY A 348 10.56 -25.96 -21.97
N GLY A 349 10.34 -26.71 -20.89
CA GLY A 349 9.45 -26.38 -19.80
C GLY A 349 10.14 -25.58 -18.68
N PRO A 350 9.37 -25.11 -17.69
CA PRO A 350 9.89 -24.21 -16.65
C PRO A 350 10.90 -24.87 -15.69
N ARG A 351 11.02 -26.20 -15.69
CA ARG A 351 11.97 -26.95 -14.84
C ARG A 351 13.20 -27.46 -15.59
N ASP A 352 13.10 -27.63 -16.90
CA ASP A 352 14.10 -28.29 -17.74
C ASP A 352 14.54 -27.43 -18.95
N PHE A 353 14.15 -26.15 -18.97
CA PHE A 353 14.45 -25.24 -20.07
C PHE A 353 15.94 -25.18 -20.43
N THR A 354 16.24 -25.02 -21.71
CA THR A 354 17.57 -24.68 -22.22
C THR A 354 17.54 -23.27 -22.80
N GLY A 355 18.66 -22.54 -22.67
CA GLY A 355 18.80 -21.21 -23.25
C GLY A 355 19.97 -21.18 -24.22
N VAL A 356 19.80 -20.51 -25.35
CA VAL A 356 20.82 -20.32 -26.37
C VAL A 356 20.94 -18.83 -26.67
N ASN A 357 22.15 -18.28 -26.55
CA ASN A 357 22.41 -16.89 -26.89
C ASN A 357 22.16 -16.65 -28.38
N LEU A 358 21.25 -15.73 -28.70
CA LEU A 358 20.95 -15.30 -30.05
C LEU A 358 21.82 -14.09 -30.38
N ARG A 359 22.69 -14.22 -31.39
CA ARG A 359 23.57 -13.12 -31.79
C ARG A 359 22.88 -12.18 -32.78
N SER A 360 22.85 -10.89 -32.45
CA SER A 360 22.28 -9.86 -33.33
C SER A 360 23.07 -8.57 -33.31
N LYS A 361 23.90 -8.39 -34.35
CA LYS A 361 24.81 -7.22 -34.47
C LYS A 361 24.07 -5.88 -34.52
N SER A 362 22.81 -5.85 -34.94
CA SER A 362 22.04 -4.61 -35.09
C SER A 362 21.48 -4.07 -33.78
N ILE A 363 21.41 -4.88 -32.71
CA ILE A 363 20.80 -4.45 -31.45
C ILE A 363 21.66 -4.70 -30.21
N GLU A 364 22.59 -5.66 -30.24
CA GLU A 364 23.48 -5.91 -29.11
C GLU A 364 24.21 -4.64 -28.67
N GLN A 365 24.26 -4.42 -27.36
CA GLN A 365 24.92 -3.26 -26.78
C GLN A 365 25.96 -3.70 -25.76
N VAL A 366 27.07 -2.97 -25.73
CA VAL A 366 28.07 -3.06 -24.67
C VAL A 366 27.80 -1.98 -23.61
N GLY A 367 28.45 -2.06 -22.46
CA GLY A 367 28.26 -1.14 -21.34
C GLY A 367 27.60 -1.82 -20.15
N GLN A 368 27.26 -1.04 -19.13
CA GLN A 368 26.64 -1.56 -17.90
C GLN A 368 25.90 -0.45 -17.12
N GLY A 369 25.06 -0.85 -16.17
CA GLY A 369 24.41 0.07 -15.24
C GLY A 369 23.36 0.94 -15.91
N ASP A 370 23.33 2.22 -15.54
CA ASP A 370 22.44 3.24 -16.12
C ASP A 370 22.94 3.84 -17.44
N GLN A 371 24.23 3.66 -17.74
CA GLN A 371 24.85 4.11 -18.99
C GLN A 371 24.65 3.12 -20.15
N GLY A 372 24.33 1.86 -19.86
CA GLY A 372 24.05 0.85 -20.87
C GLY A 372 22.60 0.90 -21.34
N LYS A 373 22.36 0.86 -22.66
CA LYS A 373 21.01 0.66 -23.22
C LYS A 373 20.55 -0.77 -22.99
N LYS A 374 19.30 -0.95 -22.53
CA LYS A 374 18.76 -2.26 -22.13
C LYS A 374 17.35 -2.45 -22.64
N ALA A 375 16.93 -3.70 -22.86
CA ALA A 375 15.54 -4.00 -23.15
C ALA A 375 14.68 -3.86 -21.88
N SER A 376 13.52 -3.24 -21.94
CA SER A 376 12.54 -3.19 -20.84
C SER A 376 11.26 -3.97 -21.13
N GLY A 377 10.99 -4.28 -22.39
CA GLY A 377 9.86 -5.10 -22.81
C GLY A 377 10.13 -5.72 -24.17
N ILE A 378 9.60 -6.92 -24.39
CA ILE A 378 9.61 -7.59 -25.69
C ILE A 378 8.25 -8.24 -25.94
N LEU A 379 7.83 -8.27 -27.19
CA LEU A 379 6.56 -8.82 -27.62
C LEU A 379 6.68 -9.38 -29.04
N MET A 380 6.06 -10.52 -29.34
CA MET A 380 5.82 -10.95 -30.71
C MET A 380 4.34 -10.76 -31.08
N VAL A 381 4.08 -10.13 -32.22
CA VAL A 381 2.74 -9.97 -32.81
C VAL A 381 2.81 -10.31 -34.29
N ASP A 382 1.99 -11.26 -34.73
CA ASP A 382 1.88 -11.68 -36.14
C ASP A 382 3.24 -11.96 -36.82
N GLY A 383 4.15 -12.62 -36.10
CA GLY A 383 5.48 -13.00 -36.58
C GLY A 383 6.53 -11.88 -36.49
N VAL A 384 6.17 -10.68 -36.04
CA VAL A 384 7.09 -9.55 -35.86
C VAL A 384 7.41 -9.38 -34.38
N LEU A 385 8.70 -9.31 -34.06
CA LEU A 385 9.18 -8.99 -32.72
C LEU A 385 9.28 -7.49 -32.54
N TYR A 386 8.86 -7.01 -31.37
CA TYR A 386 8.96 -5.63 -30.94
C TYR A 386 9.67 -5.58 -29.60
N LEU A 387 10.60 -4.64 -29.43
CA LEU A 387 11.42 -4.48 -28.24
C LEU A 387 11.47 -3.01 -27.83
N TRP A 388 11.18 -2.74 -26.57
CA TRP A 388 11.41 -1.45 -25.95
C TRP A 388 12.84 -1.38 -25.41
N LEU A 389 13.61 -0.43 -25.90
CA LEU A 389 14.96 -0.14 -25.43
C LEU A 389 14.92 1.08 -24.50
N ARG A 390 15.25 0.89 -23.22
CA ARG A 390 15.41 1.97 -22.24
C ARG A 390 16.85 2.52 -22.23
N ASN A 391 17.05 3.61 -21.49
CA ASN A 391 18.31 4.38 -21.42
C ASN A 391 18.74 4.91 -22.79
N ALA A 392 17.76 5.18 -23.66
CA ALA A 392 17.98 5.65 -25.01
C ALA A 392 17.64 7.14 -25.15
N GLU A 393 17.97 7.96 -24.14
CA GLU A 393 17.35 9.27 -23.87
C GLU A 393 15.84 9.09 -23.60
N ASN A 394 15.51 8.35 -22.53
CA ASN A 394 14.20 7.74 -22.24
C ASN A 394 14.06 6.35 -22.93
N ALA A 395 13.09 6.13 -23.83
CA ALA A 395 12.85 4.83 -24.46
C ALA A 395 12.60 4.88 -25.98
N GLN A 396 13.11 3.87 -26.69
CA GLN A 396 13.04 3.74 -28.15
C GLN A 396 12.55 2.36 -28.57
N LEU A 397 11.60 2.31 -29.51
CA LEU A 397 11.08 1.06 -30.07
C LEU A 397 12.04 0.49 -31.11
N HIS A 398 12.20 -0.82 -31.10
CA HIS A 398 12.85 -1.60 -32.15
C HIS A 398 11.93 -2.74 -32.60
N TRP A 399 12.09 -3.20 -33.84
CA TRP A 399 11.39 -4.39 -34.32
C TRP A 399 12.25 -5.26 -35.22
N SER A 400 11.91 -6.54 -35.29
CA SER A 400 12.57 -7.55 -36.11
C SER A 400 11.54 -8.42 -36.82
N THR A 401 11.73 -8.63 -38.12
CA THR A 401 10.87 -9.46 -38.97
C THR A 401 11.54 -10.79 -39.34
N ASP A 402 12.68 -11.12 -38.71
CA ASP A 402 13.52 -12.29 -39.00
C ASP A 402 13.90 -13.05 -37.72
N HIS A 403 12.96 -13.09 -36.77
CA HIS A 403 13.07 -13.79 -35.49
C HIS A 403 14.26 -13.32 -34.63
N GLY A 404 14.56 -12.02 -34.67
CA GLY A 404 15.52 -11.36 -33.80
C GLY A 404 16.95 -11.33 -34.36
N GLN A 405 17.17 -11.72 -35.63
CA GLN A 405 18.49 -11.69 -36.26
C GLN A 405 18.91 -10.26 -36.60
N THR A 406 18.01 -9.47 -37.19
CA THR A 406 18.21 -8.05 -37.47
C THR A 406 17.07 -7.21 -36.90
N TRP A 407 17.40 -5.98 -36.49
CA TRP A 407 16.49 -5.07 -35.83
C TRP A 407 16.53 -3.69 -36.47
N THR A 408 15.34 -3.12 -36.65
CA THR A 408 15.14 -1.75 -37.11
C THR A 408 14.74 -0.87 -35.93
N ALA A 409 15.35 0.31 -35.82
CA ALA A 409 14.99 1.30 -34.80
C ALA A 409 13.90 2.22 -35.31
N ALA A 410 12.98 2.59 -34.43
CA ALA A 410 12.09 3.72 -34.68
C ALA A 410 12.91 5.01 -34.80
N ASP A 411 12.51 5.88 -35.72
CA ASP A 411 13.05 7.24 -35.87
C ASP A 411 12.58 8.20 -34.76
N TRP A 412 11.77 7.70 -33.83
CA TRP A 412 11.21 8.42 -32.70
C TRP A 412 11.51 7.72 -31.37
N LYS A 413 11.37 8.50 -30.29
CA LYS A 413 11.53 8.05 -28.90
C LYS A 413 10.36 8.59 -28.07
N PHE A 414 10.02 7.92 -26.97
CA PHE A 414 9.34 8.62 -25.89
C PHE A 414 10.28 9.67 -25.30
N LYS A 415 9.74 10.82 -24.91
CA LYS A 415 10.50 11.92 -24.30
C LYS A 415 9.94 12.35 -22.94
N SER A 416 8.85 11.73 -22.52
CA SER A 416 8.13 12.07 -21.30
C SER A 416 7.43 10.81 -20.79
N SER A 417 7.48 10.56 -19.48
CA SER A 417 7.07 9.30 -18.86
C SER A 417 7.77 8.11 -19.53
N PHE A 418 7.17 6.92 -19.49
CA PHE A 418 7.58 5.75 -20.28
C PHE A 418 9.10 5.44 -20.26
N GLY A 419 9.79 5.72 -19.16
CA GLY A 419 11.25 5.51 -19.03
C GLY A 419 11.67 4.05 -18.93
N CYS A 420 10.72 3.14 -18.63
CA CYS A 420 10.94 1.69 -18.68
C CYS A 420 9.69 0.97 -19.23
N PRO A 421 9.34 1.18 -20.51
CA PRO A 421 8.11 0.64 -21.07
C PRO A 421 8.20 -0.88 -21.22
N THR A 422 7.12 -1.56 -20.86
CA THR A 422 6.95 -3.01 -20.99
C THR A 422 5.64 -3.32 -21.70
N PHE A 423 5.61 -4.41 -22.47
CA PHE A 423 4.41 -4.87 -23.15
C PHE A 423 3.59 -5.77 -22.23
N LEU A 424 2.26 -5.63 -22.31
CA LEU A 424 1.36 -6.70 -21.89
C LEU A 424 1.54 -7.89 -22.83
N ASN A 425 1.90 -9.05 -22.28
CA ASN A 425 2.01 -10.30 -23.03
C ASN A 425 0.71 -11.11 -22.99
N PHE A 426 0.42 -11.79 -24.10
CA PHE A 426 -0.66 -12.77 -24.25
C PHE A 426 -0.04 -14.15 -24.57
N GLY A 427 -0.82 -15.06 -25.17
CA GLY A 427 -0.32 -16.37 -25.60
C GLY A 427 0.68 -16.29 -26.75
N LYS A 428 0.99 -17.45 -27.30
CA LYS A 428 1.91 -17.65 -28.42
C LYS A 428 1.64 -16.66 -29.55
N ASN A 429 2.65 -15.89 -29.97
CA ASN A 429 2.53 -14.90 -31.05
C ASN A 429 1.35 -13.92 -30.84
N TYR A 430 1.16 -13.46 -29.60
CA TYR A 430 0.04 -12.60 -29.18
C TYR A 430 -1.36 -13.22 -29.27
N ALA A 431 -1.47 -14.55 -29.46
CA ALA A 431 -2.75 -15.24 -29.51
C ALA A 431 -3.55 -15.05 -28.21
N GLY A 432 -4.87 -14.93 -28.34
CA GLY A 432 -5.77 -14.69 -27.21
C GLY A 432 -5.87 -13.21 -26.78
N ALA A 433 -5.22 -12.29 -27.48
CA ALA A 433 -5.47 -10.86 -27.32
C ALA A 433 -6.97 -10.54 -27.46
N ARG A 434 -7.52 -9.85 -26.46
CA ARG A 434 -8.98 -9.62 -26.32
C ARG A 434 -9.53 -8.53 -27.24
N ASP A 435 -8.66 -7.74 -27.86
CA ASP A 435 -8.99 -6.70 -28.82
C ASP A 435 -7.87 -6.51 -29.85
N ASN A 436 -7.98 -5.47 -30.69
CA ASN A 436 -7.03 -5.15 -31.76
C ASN A 436 -5.89 -4.20 -31.32
N TYR A 437 -5.62 -4.09 -30.03
CA TYR A 437 -4.57 -3.23 -29.50
C TYR A 437 -3.41 -4.02 -28.89
N VAL A 438 -2.23 -3.39 -28.93
CA VAL A 438 -1.09 -3.71 -28.07
C VAL A 438 -1.06 -2.70 -26.93
N TYR A 439 -0.87 -3.19 -25.70
CA TYR A 439 -0.80 -2.36 -24.50
C TYR A 439 0.62 -2.25 -23.98
N VAL A 440 1.01 -1.04 -23.57
CA VAL A 440 2.33 -0.70 -23.04
C VAL A 440 2.17 -0.04 -21.68
N PHE A 441 2.84 -0.57 -20.67
CA PHE A 441 2.86 -0.06 -19.30
C PHE A 441 4.22 0.53 -18.97
N SER A 442 4.27 1.54 -18.09
CA SER A 442 5.50 2.05 -17.50
C SER A 442 5.20 2.77 -16.21
N GLN A 443 6.17 2.90 -15.31
CA GLN A 443 6.13 3.90 -14.27
C GLN A 443 6.10 5.30 -14.88
N ASP A 444 5.44 6.24 -14.21
CA ASP A 444 5.30 7.62 -14.68
C ASP A 444 6.56 8.46 -14.40
N SER A 445 7.68 8.04 -14.99
CA SER A 445 8.97 8.71 -14.94
C SER A 445 9.68 8.55 -16.28
N ASP A 446 10.57 9.49 -16.59
CA ASP A 446 11.45 9.46 -17.76
C ASP A 446 12.61 8.46 -17.63
N SER A 447 12.79 7.87 -16.43
CA SER A 447 13.91 7.01 -16.08
C SER A 447 13.46 5.65 -15.56
N ALA A 448 14.20 4.61 -15.92
CA ALA A 448 14.03 3.26 -15.36
C ALA A 448 14.55 3.10 -13.92
N TYR A 449 15.18 4.14 -13.37
CA TYR A 449 15.83 4.13 -12.06
C TYR A 449 15.13 5.02 -11.03
N GLN A 450 14.09 5.74 -11.46
CA GLN A 450 13.28 6.56 -10.58
C GLN A 450 11.92 5.88 -10.37
N ALA A 451 11.61 5.56 -9.12
CA ALA A 451 10.27 5.14 -8.75
C ALA A 451 9.29 6.32 -8.88
N ALA A 452 8.05 6.01 -9.25
CA ALA A 452 6.97 6.97 -9.42
C ALA A 452 5.83 6.68 -8.44
N ASP A 453 4.88 7.61 -8.35
CA ASP A 453 3.65 7.42 -7.57
C ASP A 453 2.58 6.62 -8.31
N ARG A 454 2.71 6.53 -9.64
CA ARG A 454 1.74 5.88 -10.51
C ARG A 454 2.42 5.20 -11.70
N MET A 455 1.74 4.19 -12.23
CA MET A 455 2.00 3.61 -13.53
C MET A 455 1.03 4.20 -14.54
N VAL A 456 1.46 4.24 -15.79
CA VAL A 456 0.71 4.74 -16.94
C VAL A 456 0.53 3.64 -17.98
N LEU A 457 -0.51 3.78 -18.79
CA LEU A 457 -0.86 2.84 -19.85
C LEU A 457 -0.97 3.57 -21.19
N ALA A 458 -0.35 3.02 -22.22
CA ALA A 458 -0.60 3.38 -23.60
C ALA A 458 -1.15 2.18 -24.37
N ARG A 459 -1.86 2.45 -25.46
CA ARG A 459 -2.25 1.43 -26.44
C ARG A 459 -1.99 1.90 -27.85
N VAL A 460 -1.75 0.96 -28.75
CA VAL A 460 -1.55 1.18 -30.18
C VAL A 460 -2.23 0.06 -30.99
N PRO A 461 -2.87 0.34 -32.14
CA PRO A 461 -3.37 -0.72 -33.01
C PRO A 461 -2.26 -1.70 -33.39
N LYS A 462 -2.56 -3.00 -33.43
CA LYS A 462 -1.56 -4.06 -33.71
C LYS A 462 -0.82 -3.86 -35.04
N ASP A 463 -1.48 -3.27 -36.03
CA ASP A 463 -0.92 -3.00 -37.36
C ASP A 463 -0.14 -1.67 -37.45
N GLN A 464 -0.07 -0.90 -36.36
CA GLN A 464 0.53 0.43 -36.32
C GLN A 464 1.53 0.62 -35.16
N ILE A 465 2.08 -0.47 -34.62
CA ILE A 465 3.00 -0.45 -33.47
C ILE A 465 4.22 0.45 -33.72
N THR A 466 4.68 0.56 -34.97
CA THR A 466 5.84 1.38 -35.36
C THR A 466 5.51 2.88 -35.53
N ALA A 467 4.22 3.26 -35.61
CA ALA A 467 3.79 4.61 -35.90
C ALA A 467 3.55 5.42 -34.61
N ARG A 468 4.43 6.41 -34.31
CA ARG A 468 4.34 7.20 -33.06
C ARG A 468 2.97 7.83 -32.84
N ASN A 469 2.34 8.36 -33.88
CA ASN A 469 1.06 9.06 -33.82
C ASN A 469 -0.15 8.14 -33.61
N ALA A 470 0.02 6.82 -33.75
CA ALA A 470 -1.04 5.85 -33.49
C ALA A 470 -1.19 5.48 -31.99
N TYR A 471 -0.22 5.87 -31.16
CA TYR A 471 -0.26 5.65 -29.72
C TYR A 471 -1.26 6.60 -29.04
N SER A 472 -2.10 6.02 -28.19
CA SER A 472 -3.01 6.74 -27.31
C SER A 472 -2.77 6.35 -25.86
N PHE A 473 -3.03 7.27 -24.92
CA PHE A 473 -2.66 7.17 -23.51
C PHE A 473 -3.91 7.12 -22.65
N TYR A 474 -3.94 6.21 -21.70
CA TYR A 474 -5.04 6.09 -20.76
C TYR A 474 -5.13 7.34 -19.89
N GLN A 475 -6.32 7.96 -19.83
CA GLN A 475 -6.60 9.13 -19.00
C GLN A 475 -7.37 8.76 -17.72
N GLY A 476 -8.18 7.71 -17.76
CA GLY A 476 -9.07 7.32 -16.66
C GLY A 476 -10.33 6.62 -17.17
N LEU A 477 -11.23 6.28 -16.27
CA LEU A 477 -12.56 5.76 -16.62
C LEU A 477 -13.54 6.90 -16.88
N GLN A 478 -14.45 6.67 -17.82
CA GLN A 478 -15.63 7.49 -18.04
C GLN A 478 -16.74 7.11 -17.05
N ALA A 479 -17.80 7.92 -16.99
CA ALA A 479 -18.92 7.69 -16.07
C ALA A 479 -19.63 6.33 -16.28
N ASP A 480 -19.56 5.78 -17.49
CA ASP A 480 -20.11 4.46 -17.85
C ASP A 480 -19.14 3.30 -17.55
N GLY A 481 -17.97 3.58 -16.97
CA GLY A 481 -16.94 2.59 -16.67
C GLY A 481 -16.04 2.22 -17.86
N SER A 482 -16.26 2.79 -19.04
CA SER A 482 -15.38 2.56 -20.20
C SER A 482 -14.07 3.36 -20.09
N PRO A 483 -12.94 2.85 -20.61
CA PRO A 483 -11.68 3.57 -20.53
C PRO A 483 -11.60 4.72 -21.53
N LYS A 484 -11.13 5.87 -21.07
CA LYS A 484 -10.81 7.02 -21.92
C LYS A 484 -9.34 6.99 -22.32
N PHE A 485 -9.08 6.99 -23.63
CA PHE A 485 -7.74 7.14 -24.20
C PHE A 485 -7.64 8.44 -24.98
N VAL A 486 -6.51 9.14 -24.84
CA VAL A 486 -6.24 10.46 -25.46
C VAL A 486 -4.94 10.41 -26.25
N ALA A 487 -4.80 11.24 -27.30
CA ALA A 487 -3.59 11.28 -28.11
C ALA A 487 -2.42 12.02 -27.42
N ASP A 488 -2.74 13.02 -26.59
CA ASP A 488 -1.74 13.80 -25.86
C ASP A 488 -1.23 13.04 -24.63
N ILE A 489 0.08 12.77 -24.63
CA ILE A 489 0.77 12.09 -23.52
C ILE A 489 0.74 12.92 -22.23
N ALA A 490 0.67 14.26 -22.30
CA ALA A 490 0.62 15.11 -21.11
C ALA A 490 -0.69 14.93 -20.32
N ALA A 491 -1.75 14.48 -20.99
CA ALA A 491 -3.08 14.28 -20.42
C ALA A 491 -3.31 12.85 -19.86
N ARG A 492 -2.26 12.01 -19.80
CA ARG A 492 -2.31 10.65 -19.26
C ARG A 492 -2.64 10.64 -17.76
N GLY A 493 -3.44 9.66 -17.36
CA GLY A 493 -3.81 9.38 -15.97
C GLY A 493 -3.07 8.18 -15.40
N ALA A 494 -3.39 7.84 -14.15
CA ALA A 494 -2.87 6.64 -13.50
C ALA A 494 -3.68 5.41 -13.93
N VAL A 495 -3.01 4.36 -14.43
CA VAL A 495 -3.63 3.03 -14.56
C VAL A 495 -3.49 2.21 -13.27
N PHE A 496 -2.45 2.52 -12.49
CA PHE A 496 -2.19 1.95 -11.19
C PHE A 496 -1.48 3.02 -10.35
N ALA A 497 -1.84 3.20 -9.07
CA ALA A 497 -1.20 4.12 -8.14
C ALA A 497 -0.62 3.37 -6.92
N HIS A 498 0.63 3.66 -6.60
CA HIS A 498 1.27 3.28 -5.36
C HIS A 498 2.40 4.29 -5.10
N ALA A 499 2.14 5.25 -4.22
CA ALA A 499 3.02 6.39 -3.96
C ALA A 499 4.46 5.94 -3.68
N GLY A 500 5.42 6.44 -4.47
CA GLY A 500 6.85 6.14 -4.40
C GLY A 500 7.25 4.69 -4.75
N LYS A 501 6.32 3.80 -5.11
CA LYS A 501 6.59 2.36 -5.30
C LYS A 501 6.40 1.87 -6.73
N CYS A 502 5.88 2.71 -7.63
CA CYS A 502 5.67 2.31 -9.02
C CYS A 502 7.03 2.25 -9.74
N TYR A 503 7.49 1.04 -9.98
CA TYR A 503 8.81 0.74 -10.54
C TYR A 503 8.69 -0.32 -11.66
N ARG A 504 9.81 -0.99 -11.98
CA ARG A 504 9.90 -2.00 -13.05
C ARG A 504 8.89 -3.13 -12.84
N SER A 505 8.14 -3.44 -13.90
CA SER A 505 7.00 -4.36 -13.85
C SER A 505 6.92 -5.25 -15.09
N GLY A 506 6.14 -6.33 -14.98
CA GLY A 506 5.73 -7.17 -16.10
C GLY A 506 4.25 -7.51 -15.99
N ILE A 507 3.53 -7.50 -17.11
CA ILE A 507 2.10 -7.77 -17.14
C ILE A 507 1.83 -8.85 -18.18
N THR A 508 1.04 -9.85 -17.79
CA THR A 508 0.64 -10.97 -18.64
C THR A 508 -0.85 -11.23 -18.51
N TYR A 509 -1.52 -11.64 -19.59
CA TYR A 509 -2.89 -12.16 -19.53
C TYR A 509 -2.91 -13.67 -19.27
N ASP A 510 -3.58 -14.07 -18.19
CA ASP A 510 -3.92 -15.45 -17.87
C ASP A 510 -5.27 -15.80 -18.50
N SER A 511 -5.23 -16.64 -19.55
CA SER A 511 -6.43 -17.07 -20.27
C SER A 511 -7.30 -18.05 -19.49
N GLY A 512 -6.71 -18.85 -18.59
CA GLY A 512 -7.43 -19.83 -17.79
C GLY A 512 -8.30 -19.16 -16.74
N LEU A 513 -7.77 -18.12 -16.10
CA LEU A 513 -8.49 -17.30 -15.11
C LEU A 513 -9.25 -16.13 -15.73
N LYS A 514 -8.92 -15.74 -16.97
CA LYS A 514 -9.41 -14.53 -17.64
C LYS A 514 -9.08 -13.27 -16.85
N ARG A 515 -7.83 -13.20 -16.37
CA ARG A 515 -7.31 -12.08 -15.55
C ARG A 515 -6.01 -11.58 -16.13
N TYR A 516 -5.79 -10.27 -16.04
CA TYR A 516 -4.46 -9.69 -16.24
C TYR A 516 -3.70 -9.82 -14.94
N LEU A 517 -2.49 -10.38 -14.98
CA LEU A 517 -1.61 -10.53 -13.83
C LEU A 517 -0.44 -9.55 -13.96
N TRP A 518 -0.21 -8.75 -12.91
CA TRP A 518 0.82 -7.73 -12.84
C TRP A 518 1.87 -8.10 -11.79
N CYS A 519 3.12 -8.26 -12.20
CA CYS A 519 4.27 -8.40 -11.31
C CYS A 519 4.97 -7.05 -11.09
N GLN A 520 5.03 -6.58 -9.85
CA GLN A 520 5.61 -5.30 -9.46
C GLN A 520 6.79 -5.53 -8.52
N VAL A 521 7.99 -5.14 -8.94
CA VAL A 521 9.14 -5.04 -8.03
C VAL A 521 8.96 -3.76 -7.19
N LEU A 522 9.17 -3.85 -5.88
CA LEU A 522 9.22 -2.68 -5.00
C LEU A 522 10.64 -2.12 -4.97
N PRO A 523 10.82 -0.79 -5.09
CA PRO A 523 12.14 -0.19 -5.25
C PRO A 523 12.98 -0.21 -3.97
N GLU A 524 12.37 -0.33 -2.78
CA GLU A 524 13.10 -0.35 -1.52
C GLU A 524 13.78 -1.69 -1.25
N SER A 525 15.00 -1.58 -0.73
CA SER A 525 15.86 -2.69 -0.39
C SER A 525 16.82 -2.27 0.72
N ALA A 526 17.04 -3.14 1.70
CA ALA A 526 18.12 -2.96 2.68
C ALA A 526 19.48 -3.41 2.11
N HIS A 527 19.48 -4.22 1.05
CA HIS A 527 20.70 -4.64 0.36
C HIS A 527 21.26 -3.50 -0.50
N PRO A 528 22.59 -3.23 -0.45
CA PRO A 528 23.21 -2.10 -1.15
C PRO A 528 23.11 -2.19 -2.68
N GLN A 529 22.95 -3.40 -3.22
CA GLN A 529 22.76 -3.61 -4.66
C GLN A 529 21.26 -3.67 -5.06
N GLY A 530 20.36 -3.26 -4.16
CA GLY A 530 18.95 -3.05 -4.44
C GLY A 530 18.11 -4.36 -4.56
N PRO A 531 16.94 -4.27 -5.21
CA PRO A 531 15.98 -5.38 -5.34
C PRO A 531 16.52 -6.63 -6.05
N ARG A 532 17.70 -6.54 -6.67
CA ARG A 532 18.44 -7.69 -7.24
C ARG A 532 18.63 -8.84 -6.25
N PHE A 533 18.91 -8.51 -5.00
CA PHE A 533 19.29 -9.50 -3.99
C PHE A 533 18.34 -9.53 -2.79
N GLN A 534 17.63 -8.43 -2.52
CA GLN A 534 16.65 -8.33 -1.45
C GLN A 534 15.67 -7.21 -1.79
N GLY A 535 14.37 -7.41 -1.58
CA GLY A 535 13.39 -6.35 -1.80
C GLY A 535 11.97 -6.87 -1.75
N GLY A 536 11.02 -5.95 -1.87
CA GLY A 536 9.60 -6.28 -1.87
C GLY A 536 9.04 -6.62 -3.24
N PHE A 537 7.92 -7.33 -3.25
CA PHE A 537 7.28 -7.84 -4.46
C PHE A 537 5.76 -7.86 -4.33
N GLY A 538 5.06 -7.48 -5.39
CA GLY A 538 3.60 -7.53 -5.48
C GLY A 538 3.12 -8.26 -6.73
N ILE A 539 2.03 -9.02 -6.59
CA ILE A 539 1.21 -9.52 -7.70
C ILE A 539 -0.18 -8.92 -7.55
N TYR A 540 -0.69 -8.36 -8.64
CA TYR A 540 -2.04 -7.81 -8.74
C TYR A 540 -2.79 -8.45 -9.90
N ASP A 541 -4.11 -8.43 -9.84
CA ASP A 541 -4.95 -8.89 -10.93
C ASP A 541 -6.06 -7.90 -11.29
N ALA A 542 -6.55 -7.98 -12.54
CA ALA A 542 -7.65 -7.16 -13.03
C ALA A 542 -8.47 -7.88 -14.10
N PRO A 543 -9.76 -7.50 -14.28
CA PRO A 543 -10.58 -8.02 -15.38
C PRO A 543 -10.26 -7.36 -16.72
N GLU A 544 -9.71 -6.15 -16.70
CA GLU A 544 -9.35 -5.36 -17.88
C GLU A 544 -7.92 -4.81 -17.74
N PRO A 545 -7.21 -4.49 -18.84
CA PRO A 545 -5.83 -4.02 -18.76
C PRO A 545 -5.70 -2.64 -18.10
N TRP A 546 -6.82 -1.93 -17.89
CA TRP A 546 -6.88 -0.68 -17.13
C TRP A 546 -7.46 -0.83 -15.71
N GLY A 547 -7.67 -2.06 -15.24
CA GLY A 547 -8.23 -2.33 -13.91
C GLY A 547 -9.74 -2.67 -13.91
N PRO A 548 -10.42 -2.57 -12.76
CA PRO A 548 -9.86 -2.25 -11.44
C PRO A 548 -8.84 -3.32 -11.01
N TRP A 549 -7.72 -2.87 -10.46
CA TRP A 549 -6.68 -3.74 -9.93
C TRP A 549 -7.01 -4.17 -8.50
N THR A 550 -6.72 -5.43 -8.19
CA THR A 550 -6.83 -6.02 -6.86
C THR A 550 -5.53 -6.72 -6.47
N THR A 551 -5.25 -6.83 -5.17
CA THR A 551 -4.01 -7.45 -4.68
C THR A 551 -4.17 -8.96 -4.55
N VAL A 552 -3.30 -9.69 -5.23
CA VAL A 552 -3.19 -11.16 -5.17
C VAL A 552 -2.11 -11.59 -4.18
N PHE A 553 -0.96 -10.91 -4.21
CA PHE A 553 0.15 -11.15 -3.31
C PHE A 553 0.88 -9.84 -3.06
N TYR A 554 1.33 -9.59 -1.85
CA TYR A 554 2.13 -8.41 -1.54
C TYR A 554 3.04 -8.68 -0.35
N THR A 555 4.32 -8.37 -0.51
CA THR A 555 5.28 -8.35 0.59
C THR A 555 6.28 -7.24 0.36
N SER A 556 6.69 -6.57 1.42
CA SER A 556 7.76 -5.56 1.42
C SER A 556 9.16 -6.18 1.51
N ASN A 557 9.26 -7.47 1.84
CA ASN A 557 10.49 -8.25 1.77
C ASN A 557 10.14 -9.67 1.32
N TRP A 558 10.48 -10.02 0.09
CA TRP A 558 10.28 -11.36 -0.44
C TRP A 558 11.39 -12.30 0.05
N ASP A 559 11.14 -13.61 0.04
CA ASP A 559 12.07 -14.64 0.55
C ASP A 559 13.32 -14.82 -0.32
N VAL A 560 13.34 -14.21 -1.50
CA VAL A 560 14.51 -14.01 -2.37
C VAL A 560 14.47 -12.60 -2.99
N GLY A 561 15.58 -12.14 -3.55
CA GLY A 561 15.58 -10.90 -4.34
C GLY A 561 14.62 -10.96 -5.53
N PRO A 562 13.65 -10.03 -5.67
CA PRO A 562 12.71 -10.02 -6.80
C PRO A 562 13.37 -9.67 -8.15
N GLY A 563 14.60 -9.15 -8.13
CA GLY A 563 15.33 -8.81 -9.35
C GLY A 563 14.99 -7.42 -9.89
N GLU A 564 15.36 -7.21 -11.14
CA GLU A 564 15.15 -5.97 -11.92
C GLU A 564 14.01 -6.12 -12.93
N THR A 565 13.61 -7.36 -13.20
CA THR A 565 12.49 -7.76 -14.04
C THR A 565 11.82 -8.96 -13.43
N SER A 566 10.48 -8.97 -13.47
CA SER A 566 9.65 -10.10 -13.07
C SER A 566 8.46 -10.21 -14.03
N SER A 567 8.11 -11.42 -14.42
CA SER A 567 6.96 -11.70 -15.29
C SER A 567 6.48 -13.13 -15.09
N LEU A 568 5.25 -13.41 -15.53
CA LEU A 568 4.70 -14.76 -15.62
C LEU A 568 4.59 -15.10 -17.12
N PRO A 569 5.51 -15.88 -17.73
CA PRO A 569 5.41 -16.22 -19.14
C PRO A 569 4.20 -17.13 -19.42
N THR A 570 3.34 -16.75 -20.36
CA THR A 570 2.13 -17.52 -20.72
C THR A 570 2.42 -18.95 -21.16
N LYS A 571 3.56 -19.20 -21.82
CA LYS A 571 4.01 -20.55 -22.21
C LYS A 571 4.09 -21.51 -21.03
N TRP A 572 4.38 -21.01 -19.83
CA TRP A 572 4.57 -21.79 -18.61
C TRP A 572 3.41 -21.65 -17.62
N MET A 573 2.24 -21.19 -18.08
CA MET A 573 1.00 -21.24 -17.30
C MET A 573 0.25 -22.54 -17.58
N SER A 574 -0.39 -23.12 -16.58
CA SER A 574 -1.33 -24.22 -16.79
C SER A 574 -2.56 -23.74 -17.56
N GLU A 575 -3.25 -24.67 -18.23
CA GLU A 575 -4.46 -24.36 -19.00
C GLU A 575 -5.57 -23.73 -18.15
N ASP A 576 -5.69 -24.15 -16.88
CA ASP A 576 -6.63 -23.58 -15.91
C ASP A 576 -6.14 -22.27 -15.25
N GLY A 577 -4.92 -21.82 -15.58
CA GLY A 577 -4.29 -20.61 -15.04
C GLY A 577 -3.86 -20.70 -13.58
N LYS A 578 -4.09 -21.82 -12.89
CA LYS A 578 -3.81 -21.93 -11.45
C LYS A 578 -2.36 -22.22 -11.14
N THR A 579 -1.59 -22.78 -12.07
CA THR A 579 -0.15 -22.99 -11.89
C THR A 579 0.59 -22.04 -12.81
N VAL A 580 1.37 -21.15 -12.22
CA VAL A 580 2.16 -20.15 -12.95
C VAL A 580 3.63 -20.30 -12.59
N HIS A 581 4.52 -19.80 -13.45
CA HIS A 581 5.96 -19.79 -13.19
C HIS A 581 6.48 -18.37 -13.30
N LEU A 582 6.97 -17.84 -12.18
CA LEU A 582 7.62 -16.55 -12.14
C LEU A 582 8.99 -16.66 -12.77
N LEU A 583 9.19 -15.93 -13.87
CA LEU A 583 10.49 -15.60 -14.41
C LEU A 583 10.94 -14.26 -13.82
N PHE A 584 12.07 -14.27 -13.11
CA PHE A 584 12.60 -13.08 -12.47
C PHE A 584 14.14 -13.06 -12.51
N SER A 585 14.74 -11.89 -12.30
CA SER A 585 16.19 -11.70 -12.40
C SER A 585 16.92 -11.65 -11.05
N GLY A 586 16.30 -12.18 -9.99
CA GLY A 586 16.90 -12.21 -8.65
C GLY A 586 18.23 -12.96 -8.66
N GLU A 587 19.20 -12.49 -7.87
CA GLU A 587 20.59 -13.02 -7.84
C GLU A 587 21.32 -12.96 -9.20
N ASP A 588 20.97 -11.99 -10.06
CA ASP A 588 21.56 -11.78 -11.38
C ASP A 588 21.60 -13.08 -12.22
N ALA A 589 20.46 -13.77 -12.30
CA ALA A 589 20.31 -14.98 -13.08
C ALA A 589 18.94 -15.06 -13.75
N PHE A 590 18.84 -15.85 -14.82
CA PHE A 590 17.55 -16.28 -15.36
C PHE A 590 16.94 -17.27 -14.39
N SER A 591 15.95 -16.82 -13.62
CA SER A 591 15.43 -17.56 -12.47
C SER A 591 13.96 -17.88 -12.62
N VAL A 592 13.62 -19.14 -12.42
CA VAL A 592 12.24 -19.64 -12.56
C VAL A 592 11.76 -20.26 -11.26
N ARG A 593 10.62 -19.79 -10.75
CA ARG A 593 9.97 -20.33 -9.55
C ARG A 593 8.50 -20.60 -9.82
N GLN A 594 8.05 -21.81 -9.54
CA GLN A 594 6.63 -22.15 -9.63
C GLN A 594 5.83 -21.48 -8.51
N ALA A 595 4.59 -21.09 -8.82
CA ALA A 595 3.57 -20.73 -7.85
C ALA A 595 2.22 -21.37 -8.21
N THR A 596 1.42 -21.66 -7.19
CA THR A 596 0.04 -22.10 -7.35
C THR A 596 -0.89 -21.01 -6.82
N LEU A 597 -1.85 -20.60 -7.65
CA LEU A 597 -2.88 -19.62 -7.36
C LEU A 597 -4.12 -20.32 -6.80
N THR A 598 -4.56 -19.91 -5.61
CA THR A 598 -5.84 -20.35 -5.07
C THR A 598 -6.94 -19.45 -5.61
N VAL A 599 -7.97 -20.05 -6.21
CA VAL A 599 -9.07 -19.33 -6.85
C VAL A 599 -10.36 -19.65 -6.11
N GLN A 600 -11.15 -18.62 -5.79
CA GLN A 600 -12.44 -18.80 -5.15
C GLN A 600 -13.37 -19.57 -6.10
N GLN A 601 -13.86 -20.74 -5.68
CA GLN A 601 -14.88 -21.46 -6.44
C GLN A 601 -16.15 -20.62 -6.46
N SER A 602 -16.67 -20.36 -7.65
CA SER A 602 -17.94 -19.68 -7.83
C SER A 602 -19.05 -20.54 -7.19
N ALA A 603 -19.89 -19.96 -6.34
CA ALA A 603 -21.01 -20.65 -5.69
C ALA A 603 -22.14 -21.11 -6.65
N ASN A 604 -21.87 -21.23 -7.95
CA ASN A 604 -22.87 -21.50 -8.99
C ASN A 604 -22.69 -22.86 -9.71
N SER A 605 -21.91 -23.80 -9.18
CA SER A 605 -21.81 -25.16 -9.75
C SER A 605 -22.66 -26.21 -9.00
N LEU A 606 -23.66 -25.79 -8.21
CA LEU A 606 -24.67 -26.68 -7.61
C LEU A 606 -26.06 -26.40 -8.20
N LYS A 607 -26.15 -26.38 -9.53
CA LYS A 607 -27.40 -26.60 -10.27
C LYS A 607 -27.04 -27.16 -11.66
N ASP A 608 -26.74 -28.45 -11.69
CA ASP A 608 -27.00 -29.32 -12.83
C ASP A 608 -27.54 -30.65 -12.29
#